data_AF-A0A533RJS3-F1
#
_entry.id   AF-A0A533RJS3-F1
#
_cell.length_a   1.000
_cell.length_b   1.000
_cell.length_c   1.000
_cell.angle_alpha   90.00
_cell.angle_beta   90.00
_cell.angle_gamma   90.00
#
_symmetry.space_group_name_H-M   'P 1'
#
loop_
_entity.id
_entity.type
_entity.pdbx_description
1 polymer ?
#
loop_
_entity_poly.entity_id
_entity_poly.type
_entity_poly.pdbx_seq_one_letter_code
_entity_poly.pdbx_strand_id
1 'polypeptide(L)'
;PTGGSGFWGTVWRWIDTIFFSYTPLVYVGIFSAIFLTWAMYRTKWGLRLRALGEHPRAADTVGVNVLRGRWVAVLISGAMAGFAGANLTLEQVGSFTEGMTNGRGFIALAANIFGRWIPGGAYLASLLFGFADALQLKLQLFSDVIKIPPQFFLMLPYVLTVIVLAGVMGRAVAPAAVGKPYKEKG
;
A
#
# COMPACT_ATOMS: atom_id res chain seq x y z
N PRO A 1 1.68 16.88 34.29
CA PRO A 1 1.11 18.10 34.90
C PRO A 1 1.61 19.34 34.15
N THR A 2 0.98 19.71 33.02
CA THR A 2 0.03 20.82 32.94
C THR A 2 -1.02 20.53 31.85
N GLY A 3 -1.99 19.65 32.16
CA GLY A 3 -3.14 19.39 31.30
C GLY A 3 -4.27 20.35 31.63
N GLY A 4 -4.33 21.50 30.95
CA GLY A 4 -5.50 22.37 31.03
C GLY A 4 -6.72 21.62 30.48
N SER A 5 -7.76 21.46 31.29
CA SER A 5 -9.06 20.83 30.94
C SER A 5 -9.91 21.68 29.98
N GLY A 6 -9.26 22.45 29.11
CA GLY A 6 -9.89 23.25 28.07
C GLY A 6 -9.90 22.51 26.72
N PHE A 7 -10.79 22.94 25.82
CA PHE A 7 -10.87 22.49 24.43
C PHE A 7 -9.49 22.38 23.76
N TRP A 8 -8.62 23.36 23.99
CA TRP A 8 -7.24 23.37 23.46
C TRP A 8 -6.33 22.28 24.03
N GLY A 9 -6.50 21.89 25.29
CA GLY A 9 -5.75 20.78 25.90
C GLY A 9 -6.24 19.42 25.42
N THR A 10 -7.54 19.28 25.14
CA THR A 10 -8.08 18.09 24.46
C THR A 10 -7.59 18.03 23.03
N VAL A 11 -7.67 19.11 22.27
CA VAL A 11 -7.15 19.22 20.90
C VAL A 11 -5.66 18.88 20.85
N TRP A 12 -4.85 19.43 21.76
CA TRP A 12 -3.43 19.07 21.85
C TRP A 12 -3.24 17.58 22.15
N ARG A 13 -4.00 17.02 23.09
CA ARG A 13 -3.94 15.57 23.39
C ARG A 13 -4.35 14.70 22.19
N TRP A 14 -5.33 15.13 21.40
CA TRP A 14 -5.72 14.48 20.16
C TRP A 14 -4.61 14.55 19.11
N ILE A 15 -3.99 15.72 18.93
CA ILE A 15 -2.84 15.91 18.02
C ILE A 15 -1.66 15.03 18.46
N ASP A 16 -1.33 15.02 19.74
CA ASP A 16 -0.23 14.24 20.30
C ASP A 16 -0.46 12.73 20.12
N THR A 17 -1.68 12.26 20.42
CA THR A 17 -2.04 10.85 20.23
C THR A 17 -1.97 10.45 18.75
N ILE A 18 -2.43 11.31 17.82
CA ILE A 18 -2.40 11.04 16.39
C ILE A 18 -0.99 11.12 15.81
N PHE A 19 -0.13 12.01 16.28
CA PHE A 19 1.20 12.20 15.67
C PHE A 19 2.34 11.49 16.39
N PHE A 20 2.16 10.99 17.61
CA PHE A 20 3.24 10.36 18.39
C PHE A 20 2.90 8.97 18.94
N SER A 21 1.69 8.44 18.74
CA SER A 21 1.33 7.08 19.19
C SER A 21 1.55 5.99 18.14
N TYR A 22 1.95 6.33 16.92
CA TYR A 22 2.18 5.34 15.86
C TYR A 22 3.62 4.81 15.87
N THR A 23 3.78 3.56 15.43
CA THR A 23 5.11 2.94 15.33
C THR A 23 5.96 3.66 14.28
N PRO A 24 7.31 3.71 14.43
CA PRO A 24 8.21 4.30 13.45
C PRO A 24 7.99 3.79 12.01
N LEU A 25 7.51 2.56 11.86
CA LEU A 25 7.25 1.91 10.57
C LEU A 25 6.10 2.57 9.81
N VAL A 26 5.09 3.13 10.49
CA VAL A 26 4.00 3.87 9.82
C VAL A 26 4.55 5.10 9.12
N TYR A 27 5.44 5.86 9.77
CA TYR A 27 6.08 7.03 9.16
C TYR A 27 6.97 6.65 7.98
N VAL A 28 7.72 5.54 8.09
CA VAL A 28 8.51 5.01 6.97
C VAL A 28 7.59 4.65 5.79
N GLY A 29 6.45 4.01 6.05
CA GLY A 29 5.46 3.69 5.02
C GLY A 29 4.93 4.93 4.29
N ILE A 30 4.47 5.93 5.04
CA ILE A 30 3.96 7.21 4.48
C ILE A 30 5.06 7.93 3.69
N PHE A 31 6.25 8.06 4.28
CA PHE A 31 7.39 8.73 3.63
C PHE A 31 7.81 8.00 2.35
N SER A 32 7.85 6.67 2.37
CA SER A 32 8.20 5.86 1.20
C SER A 32 7.19 6.03 0.06
N ALA A 33 5.90 6.13 0.35
CA ALA A 33 4.86 6.34 -0.66
C ALA A 33 4.99 7.73 -1.33
N ILE A 34 5.23 8.78 -0.54
CA ILE A 34 5.46 10.14 -1.03
C ILE A 34 6.75 10.17 -1.86
N PHE A 35 7.83 9.61 -1.32
CA PHE A 35 9.14 9.57 -1.95
C PHE A 35 9.11 8.82 -3.29
N LEU A 36 8.46 7.65 -3.36
CA LEU A 36 8.31 6.91 -4.60
C LEU A 36 7.43 7.61 -5.62
N THR A 37 6.36 8.26 -5.18
CA THR A 37 5.51 9.05 -6.07
C THR A 37 6.33 10.19 -6.67
N TRP A 38 7.09 10.91 -5.84
CA TRP A 38 7.99 11.95 -6.31
C TRP A 38 9.08 11.40 -7.24
N ALA A 39 9.74 10.30 -6.85
CA ALA A 39 10.79 9.68 -7.65
C ALA A 39 10.27 9.22 -9.02
N MET A 40 9.10 8.60 -9.09
CA MET A 40 8.52 8.12 -10.35
C MET A 40 8.10 9.26 -11.29
N TYR A 41 7.54 10.35 -10.75
CA TYR A 41 6.98 11.43 -11.56
C TYR A 41 7.94 12.59 -11.84
N ARG A 42 8.90 12.86 -10.96
CA ARG A 42 9.79 14.03 -11.06
C ARG A 42 11.22 13.70 -11.47
N THR A 43 11.66 12.44 -11.43
CA THR A 43 13.06 12.09 -11.75
C THR A 43 13.24 11.44 -13.13
N LYS A 44 14.43 11.60 -13.72
CA LYS A 44 14.85 10.92 -14.95
C LYS A 44 14.80 9.40 -14.82
N TRP A 45 15.07 8.87 -13.62
CA TRP A 45 14.98 7.44 -13.33
C TRP A 45 13.53 6.93 -13.43
N GLY A 46 12.57 7.68 -12.89
CA GLY A 46 11.15 7.33 -12.96
C GLY A 46 10.57 7.31 -14.37
N LEU A 47 11.01 8.24 -15.23
CA LEU A 47 10.63 8.24 -16.65
C LEU A 47 11.20 7.02 -17.39
N ARG A 48 12.49 6.71 -17.15
CA ARG A 48 13.13 5.51 -17.70
C ARG A 48 12.41 4.25 -17.23
N LEU A 49 12.09 4.14 -15.94
CA LEU A 49 11.41 2.98 -15.38
C LEU A 49 10.02 2.73 -16.00
N ARG A 50 9.24 3.79 -16.23
CA ARG A 50 7.94 3.68 -16.92
C ARG A 50 8.10 3.28 -18.39
N ALA A 51 9.07 3.86 -19.09
CA ALA A 51 9.39 3.48 -20.47
C ALA A 51 9.80 2.00 -20.60
N LEU A 52 10.53 1.46 -19.61
CA LEU A 52 10.87 0.02 -19.55
C LEU A 52 9.64 -0.88 -19.40
N GLY A 53 8.59 -0.40 -18.71
CA GLY A 53 7.34 -1.11 -18.48
C GLY A 53 6.35 -1.07 -19.64
N GLU A 54 6.38 0.00 -20.45
CA GLU A 54 5.53 0.15 -21.64
C GLU A 54 6.20 -0.42 -22.89
N HIS A 55 7.41 0.05 -23.22
CA HIS A 55 8.12 -0.27 -24.45
C HIS A 55 9.61 -0.58 -24.20
N PRO A 56 9.97 -1.77 -23.70
CA PRO A 56 11.35 -2.13 -23.37
C PRO A 56 12.29 -2.08 -24.59
N ARG A 57 11.78 -2.40 -25.79
CA ARG A 57 12.57 -2.33 -27.04
C ARG A 57 12.93 -0.89 -27.42
N ALA A 58 12.02 0.06 -27.19
CA ALA A 58 12.28 1.47 -27.48
C ALA A 58 13.31 2.06 -26.51
N ALA A 59 13.30 1.61 -25.25
CA ALA A 59 14.28 2.01 -24.25
C ALA A 59 15.71 1.53 -24.58
N ASP A 60 15.84 0.34 -25.17
CA ASP A 60 17.15 -0.20 -25.56
C ASP A 60 17.77 0.59 -26.73
N THR A 61 16.94 1.00 -27.70
CA THR A 61 17.41 1.80 -28.86
C THR A 61 17.98 3.16 -28.49
N VAL A 62 17.61 3.72 -27.33
CA VAL A 62 18.15 4.98 -26.80
C VAL A 62 19.31 4.76 -25.80
N GLY A 63 19.86 3.55 -25.72
CA GLY A 63 21.03 3.22 -24.91
C GLY A 63 20.74 3.03 -23.41
N VAL A 64 19.47 2.86 -23.02
CA VAL A 64 19.12 2.57 -21.61
C VAL A 64 19.18 1.07 -21.38
N ASN A 65 20.08 0.63 -20.50
CA ASN A 65 20.20 -0.78 -20.13
C ASN A 65 18.92 -1.29 -19.42
N VAL A 66 18.09 -2.00 -20.18
CA VAL A 66 16.79 -2.53 -19.75
C VAL A 66 16.96 -3.53 -18.62
N LEU A 67 17.96 -4.40 -18.71
CA LEU A 67 18.22 -5.46 -17.73
C LEU A 67 18.53 -4.86 -16.35
N ARG A 68 19.50 -3.93 -16.28
CA ARG A 68 19.88 -3.24 -15.04
C ARG A 68 18.69 -2.48 -14.45
N GLY A 69 17.90 -1.81 -15.28
CA GLY A 69 16.70 -1.10 -14.83
C GLY A 69 15.66 -2.04 -14.18
N ARG A 70 15.42 -3.22 -14.78
CA ARG A 70 14.53 -4.24 -14.22
C ARG A 70 15.06 -4.82 -12.91
N TRP A 71 16.35 -5.13 -12.83
CA TRP A 71 16.96 -5.64 -11.60
C TRP A 71 16.85 -4.66 -10.44
N VAL A 72 17.16 -3.37 -10.68
CA VAL A 72 17.01 -2.33 -9.65
C VAL A 72 15.54 -2.22 -9.19
N ALA A 73 14.58 -2.28 -10.13
CA ALA A 73 13.16 -2.24 -9.78
C ALA A 73 12.74 -3.42 -8.89
N VAL A 74 13.20 -4.64 -9.21
CA VAL A 74 12.94 -5.84 -8.40
C VAL A 74 13.55 -5.72 -7.02
N LEU A 75 14.80 -5.28 -6.90
CA LEU A 75 15.47 -5.08 -5.61
C LEU A 75 14.74 -4.07 -4.73
N ILE A 76 14.31 -2.93 -5.30
CA ILE A 76 13.54 -1.92 -4.56
C ILE A 76 12.20 -2.51 -4.10
N SER A 77 11.48 -3.24 -4.97
CA SER A 77 10.21 -3.87 -4.58
C SER A 77 10.37 -4.92 -3.49
N GLY A 78 11.46 -5.70 -3.53
CA GLY A 78 11.79 -6.69 -2.51
C GLY A 78 12.15 -6.04 -1.17
N ALA A 79 12.91 -4.95 -1.19
CA ALA A 79 13.20 -4.17 0.02
C ALA A 79 11.91 -3.64 0.66
N MET A 80 10.98 -3.10 -0.13
CA MET A 80 9.69 -2.63 0.38
C MET A 80 8.81 -3.76 0.92
N ALA A 81 8.77 -4.91 0.24
CA ALA A 81 8.07 -6.08 0.75
C ALA A 81 8.66 -6.57 2.08
N GLY A 82 9.98 -6.50 2.24
CA GLY A 82 10.67 -6.77 3.51
C GLY A 82 10.25 -5.81 4.62
N PHE A 83 10.18 -4.50 4.34
CA PHE A 83 9.67 -3.51 5.30
C PHE A 83 8.21 -3.77 5.70
N ALA A 84 7.36 -4.16 4.76
CA ALA A 84 5.98 -4.55 5.03
C ALA A 84 5.91 -5.81 5.92
N GLY A 85 6.77 -6.81 5.68
CA GLY A 85 6.87 -7.99 6.54
C GLY A 85 7.35 -7.67 7.96
N ALA A 86 8.33 -6.77 8.11
CA ALA A 86 8.80 -6.31 9.41
C ALA A 86 7.69 -5.62 10.22
N ASN A 87 6.80 -4.88 9.55
CA ASN A 87 5.63 -4.29 10.20
C ASN A 87 4.68 -5.35 10.77
N LEU A 88 4.39 -6.42 10.03
CA LEU A 88 3.56 -7.52 10.53
C LEU A 88 4.12 -8.16 11.80
N THR A 89 5.44 -8.33 11.88
CA THR A 89 6.09 -8.95 13.06
C THR A 89 6.14 -8.03 14.29
N LEU A 90 6.26 -6.71 14.08
CA LEU A 90 6.40 -5.75 15.16
C LEU A 90 5.06 -5.26 15.71
N GLU A 91 4.02 -5.18 14.87
CA GLU A 91 2.73 -4.59 15.25
C GLU A 91 1.78 -5.60 15.93
N GLN A 92 1.87 -6.89 15.59
CA GLN A 92 0.90 -7.89 16.01
C GLN A 92 1.23 -8.57 17.36
N VAL A 93 1.87 -7.87 18.31
CA VAL A 93 2.26 -8.35 19.68
C VAL A 93 3.71 -8.87 19.80
N GLY A 94 4.55 -8.70 18.78
CA GLY A 94 5.96 -9.11 18.86
C GLY A 94 6.18 -10.63 18.87
N SER A 95 5.16 -11.40 18.48
CA SER A 95 5.22 -12.85 18.35
C SER A 95 5.05 -13.25 16.89
N PHE A 96 5.87 -14.20 16.43
CA PHE A 96 5.79 -14.74 15.07
C PHE A 96 4.79 -15.89 15.06
N THR A 97 3.59 -15.64 14.53
CA THR A 97 2.54 -16.65 14.41
C THR A 97 2.50 -17.20 12.99
N GLU A 98 2.15 -18.47 12.81
CA GLU A 98 2.00 -19.02 11.47
C GLU A 98 0.81 -18.33 10.75
N GLY A 99 1.02 -17.92 9.49
CA GLY A 99 -0.03 -17.28 8.69
C GLY A 99 -0.31 -15.80 8.99
N MET A 100 0.58 -15.05 9.65
CA MET A 100 0.35 -13.62 9.99
C MET A 100 0.03 -12.73 8.78
N THR A 101 0.53 -13.09 7.59
CA THR A 101 0.24 -12.33 6.36
C THR A 101 -1.23 -12.42 5.96
N ASN A 102 -1.95 -13.48 6.36
CA ASN A 102 -3.39 -13.69 6.19
C ASN A 102 -3.96 -13.18 4.83
N GLY A 103 -3.27 -13.46 3.72
CA GLY A 103 -3.70 -13.04 2.38
C GLY A 103 -3.53 -11.54 2.05
N ARG A 104 -2.96 -10.72 2.94
CA ARG A 104 -2.70 -9.27 2.72
C ARG A 104 -1.84 -8.98 1.47
N GLY A 105 -1.02 -9.93 1.02
CA GLY A 105 -0.30 -9.83 -0.25
C GLY A 105 -1.21 -9.77 -1.48
N PHE A 106 -2.31 -10.52 -1.50
CA PHE A 106 -3.30 -10.45 -2.58
C PHE A 106 -4.08 -9.13 -2.54
N ILE A 107 -4.35 -8.61 -1.34
CA ILE A 107 -4.97 -7.30 -1.15
C ILE A 107 -4.06 -6.19 -1.69
N ALA A 108 -2.74 -6.28 -1.47
CA ALA A 108 -1.78 -5.32 -2.02
C ALA A 108 -1.78 -5.32 -3.56
N LEU A 109 -1.88 -6.49 -4.20
CA LEU A 109 -2.03 -6.59 -5.66
C LEU A 109 -3.34 -5.96 -6.13
N ALA A 110 -4.46 -6.24 -5.45
CA ALA A 110 -5.76 -5.64 -5.75
C ALA A 110 -5.71 -4.10 -5.62
N ALA A 111 -5.09 -3.58 -4.56
CA ALA A 111 -4.90 -2.15 -4.35
C ALA A 111 -4.07 -1.50 -5.46
N ASN A 112 -3.02 -2.18 -5.96
CA ASN A 112 -2.24 -1.68 -7.10
C ASN A 112 -3.06 -1.62 -8.40
N ILE A 113 -3.91 -2.63 -8.64
CA ILE A 113 -4.82 -2.68 -9.80
C ILE A 113 -5.84 -1.54 -9.72
N PHE A 114 -6.49 -1.35 -8.56
CA PHE A 114 -7.48 -0.27 -8.37
C PHE A 114 -6.83 1.11 -8.34
N GLY A 115 -5.58 1.18 -7.90
CA GLY A 115 -4.73 2.35 -7.99
C GLY A 115 -4.25 2.70 -9.40
N ARG A 116 -4.72 1.98 -10.45
CA ARG A 116 -4.38 2.19 -11.86
C ARG A 116 -2.88 2.11 -12.15
N TRP A 117 -2.12 1.31 -11.40
CA TRP A 117 -0.66 1.18 -11.53
C TRP A 117 0.12 2.49 -11.26
N ILE A 118 -0.51 3.46 -10.60
CA ILE A 118 0.09 4.73 -10.20
C ILE A 118 0.41 4.65 -8.70
N PRO A 119 1.62 5.02 -8.23
CA PRO A 119 1.97 4.91 -6.80
C PRO A 119 1.00 5.68 -5.89
N GLY A 120 0.57 6.89 -6.30
CA GLY A 120 -0.42 7.66 -5.53
C GLY A 120 -1.80 7.01 -5.48
N GLY A 121 -2.23 6.37 -6.58
CA GLY A 121 -3.51 5.65 -6.63
C GLY A 121 -3.46 4.37 -5.79
N ALA A 122 -2.34 3.63 -5.86
CA ALA A 122 -2.13 2.42 -5.06
C ALA A 122 -2.09 2.73 -3.56
N TYR A 123 -1.48 3.86 -3.18
CA TYR A 123 -1.48 4.35 -1.80
C TYR A 123 -2.89 4.67 -1.31
N LEU A 124 -3.68 5.44 -2.08
CA LEU A 124 -5.08 5.72 -1.74
C LEU A 124 -5.93 4.45 -1.62
N ALA A 125 -5.77 3.51 -2.55
CA ALA A 125 -6.45 2.22 -2.48
C ALA A 125 -6.05 1.47 -1.19
N SER A 126 -4.75 1.40 -0.88
CA SER A 126 -4.27 0.73 0.35
C SER A 126 -4.81 1.37 1.63
N LEU A 127 -4.99 2.69 1.67
CA LEU A 127 -5.63 3.38 2.79
C LEU A 127 -7.10 3.02 2.93
N LEU A 128 -7.84 2.90 1.83
CA LEU A 128 -9.23 2.45 1.86
C LEU A 128 -9.37 1.02 2.37
N PHE A 129 -8.50 0.11 1.89
CA PHE A 129 -8.47 -1.26 2.38
C PHE A 129 -8.10 -1.34 3.87
N GLY A 130 -7.08 -0.60 4.30
CA GLY A 130 -6.68 -0.53 5.71
C GLY A 130 -7.77 0.09 6.61
N PHE A 131 -8.48 1.09 6.10
CA PHE A 131 -9.63 1.67 6.79
C PHE A 131 -10.76 0.65 6.96
N ALA A 132 -11.06 -0.13 5.93
CA ALA A 132 -12.07 -1.19 6.00
C ALA A 132 -11.67 -2.30 7.00
N ASP A 133 -10.39 -2.70 7.03
CA ASP A 133 -9.86 -3.68 7.99
C ASP A 133 -9.95 -3.14 9.44
N ALA A 134 -9.55 -1.90 9.67
CA ALA A 134 -9.67 -1.25 10.98
C ALA A 134 -11.13 -1.09 11.43
N LEU A 135 -12.04 -0.76 10.50
CA LEU A 135 -13.47 -0.66 10.76
C LEU A 135 -14.02 -2.03 11.20
N GLN A 136 -13.69 -3.10 10.46
CA GLN A 136 -14.07 -4.46 10.82
C GLN A 136 -13.61 -4.82 12.24
N LEU A 137 -12.33 -4.57 12.57
CA LEU A 137 -11.78 -4.88 13.90
C LEU A 137 -12.52 -4.13 15.00
N LYS A 138 -12.85 -2.84 14.79
CA LYS A 138 -13.61 -2.07 15.78
C LYS A 138 -15.05 -2.56 15.92
N LEU A 139 -15.75 -2.91 14.84
CA LEU A 139 -17.12 -3.44 14.94
C LEU A 139 -17.17 -4.82 15.59
N GLN A 140 -16.15 -5.66 15.42
CA GLN A 140 -16.05 -6.95 16.12
C GLN A 140 -16.00 -6.75 17.64
N LEU A 141 -15.33 -5.70 18.13
CA LEU A 141 -15.29 -5.35 19.56
C LEU A 141 -16.66 -4.91 20.12
N PHE A 142 -17.56 -4.43 19.26
CA PHE A 142 -18.93 -4.06 19.65
C PHE A 142 -19.96 -5.19 19.41
N SER A 143 -19.52 -6.35 18.91
CA SER A 143 -20.41 -7.49 18.62
C SER A 143 -21.01 -8.14 19.88
N ASP A 144 -20.44 -7.90 21.06
CA ASP A 144 -21.04 -8.33 22.33
C ASP A 144 -22.29 -7.51 22.72
N VAL A 145 -22.42 -6.28 22.20
CA VAL A 145 -23.56 -5.38 22.49
C VAL A 145 -24.69 -5.53 21.47
N ILE A 146 -24.35 -5.91 20.24
CA ILE A 146 -25.29 -6.09 19.13
C ILE A 146 -25.22 -7.57 18.70
N LYS A 147 -26.25 -8.38 19.01
CA LYS A 147 -26.36 -9.82 18.67
C LYS A 147 -26.40 -10.11 17.15
N ILE A 148 -25.39 -9.67 16.41
CA ILE A 148 -25.19 -9.95 14.99
C ILE A 148 -24.05 -10.98 14.90
N PRO A 149 -24.24 -12.10 14.19
CA PRO A 149 -23.19 -13.09 14.01
C PRO A 149 -21.90 -12.47 13.43
N PRO A 150 -20.70 -12.83 13.95
CA PRO A 150 -19.41 -12.26 13.52
C PRO A 150 -19.15 -12.33 12.01
N GLN A 151 -19.79 -13.28 11.32
CA GLN A 151 -19.70 -13.52 9.88
C GLN A 151 -20.14 -12.30 9.07
N PHE A 152 -21.13 -11.54 9.54
CA PHE A 152 -21.58 -10.30 8.87
C PHE A 152 -20.54 -9.18 8.96
N PHE A 153 -19.74 -9.15 10.02
CA PHE A 153 -18.64 -8.19 10.14
C PHE A 153 -17.43 -8.60 9.33
N LEU A 154 -17.16 -9.91 9.23
CA LEU A 154 -16.08 -10.45 8.39
C LEU A 154 -16.29 -10.19 6.89
N MET A 155 -17.53 -10.02 6.42
CA MET A 155 -17.84 -9.69 5.03
C MET A 155 -17.75 -8.18 4.70
N LEU A 156 -17.74 -7.28 5.69
CA LEU A 156 -17.72 -5.82 5.47
C LEU A 156 -16.57 -5.33 4.57
N PRO A 157 -15.29 -5.74 4.77
CA PRO A 157 -14.21 -5.31 3.91
C PRO A 157 -14.41 -5.74 2.46
N TYR A 158 -14.95 -6.94 2.25
CA TYR A 158 -15.23 -7.45 0.91
C TYR A 158 -16.39 -6.71 0.24
N VAL A 159 -17.46 -6.39 0.98
CA VAL A 159 -18.57 -5.60 0.45
C VAL A 159 -18.11 -4.18 0.10
N LEU A 160 -17.34 -3.56 0.98
CA LEU A 160 -16.79 -2.22 0.77
C LEU A 160 -15.88 -2.20 -0.47
N THR A 161 -15.07 -3.25 -0.66
CA THR A 161 -14.22 -3.37 -1.85
C THR A 161 -15.01 -3.62 -3.13
N VAL A 162 -16.10 -4.40 -3.09
CA VAL A 162 -17.04 -4.55 -4.20
C VAL A 162 -17.70 -3.22 -4.56
N ILE A 163 -18.10 -2.40 -3.59
CA ILE A 163 -18.70 -1.08 -3.83
C ILE A 163 -17.68 -0.13 -4.44
N VAL A 164 -16.46 -0.08 -3.90
CA VAL A 164 -15.37 0.75 -4.44
C VAL A 164 -15.02 0.31 -5.87
N LEU A 165 -14.98 -1.00 -6.11
CA LEU A 165 -14.77 -1.59 -7.43
C LEU A 165 -15.85 -1.20 -8.43
N ALA A 166 -17.11 -1.35 -8.03
CA ALA A 166 -18.25 -1.01 -8.87
C ALA A 166 -18.34 0.50 -9.16
N GLY A 167 -17.96 1.33 -8.19
CA GLY A 167 -18.01 2.80 -8.30
C GLY A 167 -16.81 3.42 -9.03
N VAL A 168 -15.62 2.84 -8.94
CA VAL A 168 -14.37 3.41 -9.51
C VAL A 168 -13.97 2.69 -10.80
N MET A 169 -14.94 2.34 -11.65
CA MET A 169 -14.70 1.65 -12.93
C MET A 169 -13.99 2.57 -13.95
N GLY A 170 -12.72 2.87 -13.70
CA GLY A 170 -11.78 3.43 -14.66
C GLY A 170 -10.94 2.32 -15.27
N ARG A 171 -10.61 2.44 -16.57
CA ARG A 171 -9.71 1.49 -17.25
C ARG A 171 -8.34 1.48 -16.55
N ALA A 172 -8.06 0.47 -15.75
CA ALA A 172 -6.71 0.18 -15.27
C ALA A 172 -5.93 -0.47 -16.42
N VAL A 173 -5.15 0.32 -17.15
CA VAL A 173 -4.29 -0.18 -18.23
C VAL A 173 -3.00 -0.70 -17.59
N ALA A 174 -2.85 -2.03 -17.56
CA ALA A 174 -1.61 -2.64 -17.09
C ALA A 174 -0.45 -2.33 -18.07
N PRO A 175 0.79 -2.18 -17.59
CA PRO A 175 1.93 -1.94 -18.47
C PRO A 175 2.14 -3.12 -19.45
N ALA A 176 2.36 -2.81 -20.72
CA ALA A 176 2.34 -3.79 -21.82
C ALA A 176 3.47 -4.85 -21.76
N ALA A 177 4.54 -4.59 -21.00
CA ALA A 177 5.68 -5.47 -20.83
C ALA A 177 5.68 -6.24 -19.49
N VAL A 178 4.63 -6.14 -18.67
CA VAL A 178 4.50 -6.95 -17.44
C VAL A 178 4.54 -8.44 -17.80
N GLY A 179 5.33 -9.21 -17.05
CA GLY A 179 5.43 -10.67 -17.20
C GLY A 179 6.12 -11.17 -18.47
N LYS A 180 6.60 -10.30 -19.37
CA LYS A 180 7.30 -10.70 -20.60
C LYS A 180 8.81 -10.72 -20.36
N PRO A 181 9.48 -11.89 -20.47
CA PRO A 181 10.94 -11.98 -20.42
C PRO A 181 11.57 -11.08 -21.49
N TYR A 182 12.58 -10.31 -21.10
CA TYR A 182 13.35 -9.53 -22.07
C TYR A 182 14.30 -10.47 -22.79
N LYS A 183 14.25 -10.47 -24.12
CA LYS A 183 15.25 -11.12 -24.97
C LYS A 183 16.00 -10.01 -25.68
N GLU A 184 17.26 -9.80 -25.32
CA GLU A 184 18.17 -8.97 -26.12
C GLU A 184 18.26 -9.60 -27.52
N LYS A 185 18.08 -8.79 -28.56
CA LYS A 185 18.47 -9.22 -29.90
C LYS A 185 20.00 -9.13 -29.94
N GLY A 186 20.66 -10.28 -29.98
CA GLY A 186 21.98 -10.39 -30.57
C GLY A 186 21.93 -10.05 -32.05
#